data_AF-A0A0A9CMX4-F1
#
_entry.id   AF-A0A0A9CMX4-F1
#
_cell.length_a   1.000
_cell.length_b   1.000
_cell.length_c   1.000
_cell.angle_alpha   90.00
_cell.angle_beta   90.00
_cell.angle_gamma   90.00
#
_symmetry.space_group_name_H-M   'P 1'
#
loop_
_entity.id
_entity.type
_entity.pdbx_description
1 polymer ?
#
loop_
_entity_poly.entity_id
_entity_poly.type
_entity_poly.pdbx_seq_one_letter_code
_entity_poly.pdbx_strand_id
1 'polypeptide(L)'
;MMIQMELSMLNRNGTLVSEEETEEVTGIHCENLVIAFAVSNSPDFRSIRIIKTIKMCSHCHTFAKLVSEKYKRQILIKDPNCLHKFKGGKCSCEDYW
;
A
#
# COMPACT_ATOMS: atom_id res chain seq x y z
N MET A 1 1.49 -9.46 9.39
CA MET A 1 1.43 -8.28 10.27
C MET A 1 0.26 -7.42 9.81
N MET A 2 -0.53 -6.88 10.72
CA MET A 2 -1.65 -5.98 10.39
C MET A 2 -1.20 -4.54 10.64
N ILE A 3 -1.33 -3.68 9.64
CA ILE A 3 -1.02 -2.25 9.73
C ILE A 3 -2.28 -1.49 9.30
N GLN A 4 -2.73 -0.58 10.15
CA GLN A 4 -3.81 0.37 9.84
C GLN A 4 -3.17 1.71 9.50
N MET A 5 -3.59 2.28 8.37
CA MET A 5 -3.13 3.58 7.93
C MET A 5 -4.26 4.58 8.18
N GLU A 6 -4.03 5.48 9.14
CA GLU A 6 -4.88 6.65 9.40
C GLU A 6 -4.01 7.87 9.12
N LEU A 7 -4.19 8.54 7.98
CA LEU A 7 -3.43 9.74 7.66
C LEU A 7 -4.32 10.85 7.09
N SER A 8 -4.39 11.94 7.85
CA SER A 8 -4.65 13.29 7.35
C SER A 8 -3.40 14.12 7.68
N MET A 9 -2.73 14.63 6.64
CA MET A 9 -1.55 15.49 6.81
C MET A 9 -1.95 16.95 6.61
N LEU A 10 -1.59 17.81 7.57
CA LEU A 10 -1.65 19.27 7.41
C LEU A 10 -0.40 19.73 6.66
N ASN A 11 -0.55 20.51 5.57
CA ASN A 11 0.62 21.10 4.91
C ASN A 11 1.19 22.30 5.72
N ARG A 12 2.36 22.83 5.31
CA ARG A 12 3.01 23.99 5.97
C ARG A 12 2.16 25.27 6.00
N ASN A 13 1.12 25.36 5.18
CA ASN A 13 0.21 26.49 5.06
C ASN A 13 -1.12 26.24 5.83
N GLY A 14 -1.20 25.18 6.63
CA GLY A 14 -2.38 24.85 7.43
C GLY A 14 -3.56 24.33 6.61
N THR A 15 -3.35 23.94 5.35
CA THR A 15 -4.40 23.34 4.50
C THR A 15 -4.45 21.84 4.72
N LEU A 16 -5.67 21.29 4.86
CA LEU A 16 -5.91 19.86 4.78
C LEU A 16 -5.65 19.43 3.34
N VAL A 17 -4.53 18.75 3.12
CA VAL A 17 -4.18 18.20 1.81
C VAL A 17 -4.43 16.70 1.91
N SER A 18 -5.04 16.13 0.88
CA SER A 18 -5.25 14.68 0.84
C SER A 18 -3.90 13.96 0.79
N GLU A 19 -3.86 12.75 1.33
CA GLU A 19 -2.66 11.91 1.28
C GLU A 19 -2.17 11.77 -0.17
N GLU A 20 -3.08 11.52 -1.13
CA GLU A 20 -2.76 11.41 -2.56
C GLU A 20 -2.10 12.66 -3.15
N GLU A 21 -2.61 13.85 -2.84
CA GLU A 21 -2.01 15.11 -3.33
C GLU A 21 -0.60 15.34 -2.77
N THR A 22 -0.34 14.94 -1.52
CA THR A 22 1.02 15.03 -0.95
C THR A 22 1.96 13.96 -1.51
N GLU A 23 1.45 12.76 -1.80
CA GLU A 23 2.21 11.67 -2.40
C GLU A 23 2.57 11.95 -3.85
N GLU A 24 1.67 12.54 -4.64
CA GLU A 24 1.95 12.96 -6.01
C GLU A 24 3.05 14.01 -6.08
N VAL A 25 3.08 14.94 -5.13
CA VAL A 25 4.11 16.00 -5.06
C VAL A 25 5.46 15.45 -4.59
N THR A 26 5.46 14.47 -3.68
CA THR A 26 6.71 13.92 -3.09
C THR A 26 7.24 12.68 -3.81
N GLY A 27 6.41 12.03 -4.64
CA GLY A 27 6.71 10.74 -5.27
C GLY A 27 6.81 9.57 -4.29
N ILE A 28 6.51 9.80 -3.01
CA ILE A 28 6.61 8.81 -1.94
C ILE A 28 5.20 8.42 -1.53
N HIS A 29 4.81 7.20 -1.87
CA HIS A 29 3.55 6.64 -1.41
C HIS A 29 3.71 5.92 -0.07
N CYS A 30 2.79 6.20 0.86
CA CYS A 30 2.77 5.61 2.19
C CYS A 30 2.68 4.07 2.12
N GLU A 31 1.97 3.49 1.14
CA GLU A 31 1.87 2.05 0.99
C GLU A 31 3.22 1.41 0.70
N ASN A 32 4.05 2.06 -0.12
CA ASN A 32 5.36 1.54 -0.46
C ASN A 32 6.27 1.49 0.78
N LEU A 33 6.23 2.54 1.60
CA LEU A 33 6.96 2.59 2.87
C LEU A 33 6.47 1.51 3.84
N VAL A 34 5.15 1.37 3.97
CA VAL A 34 4.51 0.39 4.85
C VAL A 34 4.82 -1.04 4.42
N ILE A 35 4.76 -1.33 3.12
CA ILE A 35 5.12 -2.64 2.56
C ILE A 35 6.61 -2.92 2.79
N ALA A 36 7.50 -1.96 2.52
CA ALA A 36 8.94 -2.12 2.75
C ALA A 36 9.25 -2.38 4.23
N PHE A 37 8.65 -1.60 5.13
CA PHE A 37 8.75 -1.82 6.57
C PHE A 37 8.26 -3.20 6.96
N ALA A 38 7.12 -3.64 6.42
CA ALA A 38 6.55 -4.93 6.74
C ALA A 38 7.37 -6.11 6.23
N VAL A 39 8.00 -5.99 5.05
CA VAL A 39 8.94 -6.97 4.54
C VAL A 39 10.14 -7.11 5.49
N SER A 40 10.75 -5.98 5.88
CA SER A 40 11.95 -5.96 6.73
C SER A 40 11.70 -6.43 8.17
N ASN A 41 10.52 -6.19 8.73
CA ASN A 41 10.25 -6.40 10.15
C ASN A 41 9.34 -7.59 10.46
N SER A 42 8.99 -8.43 9.47
CA SER A 42 8.17 -9.62 9.72
C SER A 42 8.78 -10.88 9.10
N PRO A 43 8.53 -12.07 9.69
CA PRO A 43 9.04 -13.34 9.16
C PRO A 43 8.53 -13.64 7.75
N ASP A 44 9.35 -14.34 6.95
CA ASP A 44 9.07 -14.62 5.53
C ASP A 44 7.75 -15.35 5.25
N PHE A 45 7.30 -16.18 6.19
CA PHE A 45 6.05 -16.94 6.08
C PHE A 45 4.80 -16.14 6.47
N ARG A 46 4.96 -14.92 7.04
CA ARG A 46 3.83 -14.14 7.55
C ARG A 46 3.27 -13.23 6.45
N SER A 47 1.97 -13.36 6.18
CA SER A 47 1.26 -12.44 5.29
C SER A 47 1.30 -10.99 5.81
N ILE A 48 1.41 -10.04 4.89
CA ILE A 48 1.32 -8.60 5.14
C ILE A 48 -0.14 -8.18 4.93
N ARG A 49 -0.73 -7.45 5.87
CA ARG A 49 -2.12 -6.98 5.80
C ARG A 49 -2.15 -5.48 6.07
N ILE A 50 -2.71 -4.72 5.15
CA ILE A 50 -2.79 -3.26 5.19
C ILE A 50 -4.24 -2.85 5.00
N ILE A 51 -4.71 -1.88 5.79
CA ILE A 51 -6.02 -1.25 5.61
C ILE A 51 -5.77 0.23 5.31
N LYS A 52 -6.31 0.71 4.18
CA LYS A 52 -6.24 2.10 3.72
C LYS A 52 -7.66 2.67 3.61
N THR A 53 -7.80 3.97 3.86
CA THR A 53 -9.07 4.72 3.78
C THR A 53 -9.31 5.37 2.42
N ILE A 54 -8.31 5.35 1.53
CA ILE A 54 -8.37 5.89 0.16
C ILE A 54 -8.06 4.80 -0.86
N LYS A 55 -8.47 5.05 -2.10
CA LYS A 55 -8.35 4.09 -3.21
C LYS A 55 -6.88 3.79 -3.51
N MET A 56 -6.56 2.56 -3.91
CA MET A 56 -5.21 2.22 -4.32
C MET A 56 -4.83 2.88 -5.66
N CYS A 57 -3.65 3.48 -5.75
CA CYS A 57 -3.14 4.02 -7.01
C CYS A 57 -2.44 2.93 -7.85
N SER A 58 -2.31 3.17 -9.15
CA SER A 58 -1.67 2.23 -10.09
C SER A 58 -0.19 1.95 -9.77
N HIS A 59 0.52 2.95 -9.23
CA HIS A 59 1.92 2.81 -8.81
C HIS A 59 2.05 1.88 -7.60
N CYS A 60 1.32 2.12 -6.52
CA CYS A 60 1.28 1.25 -5.35
C CYS A 60 0.85 -0.18 -5.73
N HIS A 61 -0.12 -0.29 -6.64
CA HIS A 61 -0.59 -1.59 -7.13
C HIS A 61 0.52 -2.38 -7.81
N THR A 62 1.28 -1.72 -8.68
CA THR A 62 2.45 -2.31 -9.36
C THR A 62 3.56 -2.65 -8.37
N PHE A 63 3.84 -1.78 -7.41
CA PHE A 63 4.85 -2.03 -6.37
C PHE A 63 4.51 -3.27 -5.54
N ALA A 64 3.26 -3.39 -5.07
CA ALA A 64 2.81 -4.53 -4.29
C ALA A 64 2.91 -5.86 -5.07
N LYS A 65 2.63 -5.85 -6.39
CA LYS A 65 2.87 -7.00 -7.27
C LYS A 65 4.34 -7.42 -7.25
N LEU A 66 5.25 -6.48 -7.54
CA LEU A 66 6.70 -6.74 -7.58
C LEU A 66 7.22 -7.28 -6.25
N VAL A 67 6.77 -6.70 -5.13
CA VAL A 67 7.15 -7.19 -3.80
C VAL A 67 6.64 -8.60 -3.56
N SER A 68 5.39 -8.90 -3.92
CA SER A 68 4.80 -10.24 -3.74
C SER A 68 5.54 -11.32 -4.53
N GLU A 69 6.07 -10.98 -5.70
CA GLU A 69 6.88 -11.87 -6.54
C GLU A 69 8.28 -12.05 -5.95
N LYS A 70 8.98 -10.93 -5.70
CA LYS A 70 10.38 -10.93 -5.26
C LYS A 70 10.56 -11.60 -3.89
N TYR A 71 9.71 -11.27 -2.93
CA TYR A 71 9.81 -11.79 -1.56
C TYR A 71 8.96 -13.05 -1.34
N LYS A 72 8.24 -13.52 -2.38
CA LYS A 72 7.31 -14.66 -2.31
C LYS A 72 6.29 -14.54 -1.16
N ARG A 73 5.92 -13.30 -0.81
CA ARG A 73 4.98 -13.00 0.29
C ARG A 73 3.60 -12.68 -0.23
N GLN A 74 2.59 -13.14 0.51
CA GLN A 74 1.22 -12.70 0.29
C GLN A 74 1.00 -11.34 0.94
N ILE A 75 0.49 -10.38 0.17
CA ILE A 75 0.10 -9.04 0.64
C ILE A 75 -1.40 -8.90 0.45
N LEU A 76 -2.10 -8.47 1.50
CA LEU A 76 -3.53 -8.15 1.48
C LEU A 76 -3.69 -6.67 1.77
N ILE A 77 -4.28 -5.92 0.84
CA ILE A 77 -4.54 -4.49 1.02
C ILE A 77 -6.04 -4.27 0.86
N LYS A 78 -6.70 -3.85 1.95
CA LYS A 78 -8.10 -3.44 1.91
C LYS A 78 -8.13 -1.92 1.72
N ASP A 79 -8.63 -1.48 0.58
CA ASP A 79 -8.98 -0.08 0.34
C ASP A 79 -10.51 0.09 0.41
N PRO A 80 -11.09 1.28 0.17
CA PRO A 80 -12.54 1.46 0.16
C PRO A 80 -13.28 0.60 -0.87
N ASN A 81 -12.69 0.41 -2.05
CA ASN A 81 -13.36 -0.19 -3.21
C ASN A 81 -13.32 -1.71 -3.19
N CYS A 82 -12.19 -2.31 -2.81
CA CYS A 82 -12.01 -3.74 -2.91
C CYS A 82 -10.93 -4.26 -1.94
N LEU A 83 -10.76 -5.57 -1.93
CA LEU A 83 -9.66 -6.24 -1.24
C LEU A 83 -8.67 -6.73 -2.29
N HIS A 84 -7.51 -6.08 -2.35
CA HIS A 84 -6.40 -6.47 -3.20
C HIS A 84 -5.64 -7.63 -2.55
N LYS A 85 -5.58 -8.78 -3.22
CA LYS A 85 -4.75 -9.92 -2.82
C LYS A 85 -3.60 -10.09 -3.79
N PHE A 86 -2.40 -9.72 -3.35
CA PHE A 86 -1.17 -9.89 -4.11
C PHE A 86 -0.49 -11.20 -3.77
N LYS A 87 -0.19 -12.00 -4.80
CA LYS A 87 0.58 -13.24 -4.68
C LYS A 87 1.28 -13.56 -6.00
N GLY A 88 2.61 -13.71 -5.97
CA GLY A 88 3.39 -14.11 -7.14
C GLY A 88 3.25 -13.15 -8.32
N GLY A 89 3.31 -11.84 -8.05
CA GLY A 89 3.26 -10.80 -9.10
C GLY A 89 1.86 -10.46 -9.60
N LYS A 90 0.82 -11.11 -9.09
CA LYS A 90 -0.57 -10.91 -9.53
C LYS A 90 -1.43 -10.37 -8.40
N CYS A 91 -2.41 -9.54 -8.77
CA CYS A 91 -3.47 -9.10 -7.87
C CYS A 91 -4.81 -9.76 -8.24
N SER A 92 -5.66 -10.01 -7.25
CA SER A 92 -7.00 -10.55 -7.45
C SER A 92 -8.00 -9.57 -8.06
N CYS A 93 -7.68 -8.27 -8.14
CA CYS A 93 -8.57 -7.25 -8.69
C CYS A 93 -8.47 -7.12 -10.22
N GLU A 94 -7.68 -7.97 -10.90
CA GLU A 94 -7.50 -7.92 -12.37
C GLU A 94 -7.01 -6.55 -12.88
N ASP A 95 -6.10 -5.93 -12.14
CA ASP A 95 -5.59 -4.58 -12.45
C ASP A 95 -6.64 -3.47 -12.33
N TYR A 96 -7.69 -3.71 -11.55
CA TYR A 96 -8.53 -2.65 -11.01
C TYR A 96 -7.83 -2.05 -9.78
N TRP A 97 -6.98 -1.04 -9.99
CA TRP A 97 -6.45 -0.18 -8.92
C TRP A 97 -7.57 0.73 -8.42
#